data_AF-A0A2E2Y7L5-F1
#
_entry.id   AF-A0A2E2Y7L5-F1
#
_cell.length_a   1.000
_cell.length_b   1.000
_cell.length_c   1.000
_cell.angle_alpha   90.00
_cell.angle_beta   90.00
_cell.angle_gamma   90.00
#
_symmetry.space_group_name_H-M   'P 1'
#
loop_
_entity.id
_entity.type
_entity.pdbx_description
1 polymer ?
#
loop_
_entity_poly.entity_id
_entity_poly.type
_entity_poly.pdbx_seq_one_letter_code
_entity_poly.pdbx_strand_id
1 'polypeptide(L)'
;MYNSLELIQSKSTFQIQKYGASIMIQSRGVQNSVINELNACWLDITSVMIDYHEQEILKDQIKVLERFSWNIAKFTALIPHLPEDIVVFPPKEEMSKQSNVFYFKLMRECSRKSGQFKYLKQLD
;
A
#
# COMPACT_ATOMS: atom_id res chain seq x y z
N MET A 1 5.07 10.76 19.83
CA MET A 1 3.94 10.62 18.88
C MET A 1 4.26 9.47 17.94
N TYR A 2 3.33 8.53 17.79
CA TYR A 2 3.52 7.32 17.00
C TYR A 2 3.09 7.58 15.56
N ASN A 3 3.99 8.11 14.73
CA ASN A 3 3.71 8.58 13.37
C ASN A 3 3.44 7.41 12.40
N SER A 4 2.27 6.77 12.47
CA SER A 4 1.78 5.95 11.35
C SER A 4 1.42 6.81 10.12
N LEU A 5 1.22 8.12 10.31
CA LEU A 5 1.20 9.13 9.24
C LEU A 5 2.43 9.00 8.33
N GLU A 6 3.62 8.80 8.90
CA GLU A 6 4.86 8.74 8.12
C GLU A 6 4.89 7.58 7.14
N LEU A 7 4.20 6.47 7.42
CA LEU A 7 4.19 5.32 6.52
C LEU A 7 3.13 5.45 5.42
N ILE A 8 1.88 5.76 5.78
CA ILE A 8 0.80 5.87 4.79
C ILE A 8 1.07 7.03 3.83
N GLN A 9 1.52 8.18 4.32
CA GLN A 9 1.89 9.35 3.50
C GLN A 9 3.41 9.40 3.22
N SER A 10 4.07 8.24 3.19
CA SER A 10 5.52 8.15 2.96
C SER A 10 5.93 8.44 1.52
N LYS A 11 7.23 8.70 1.34
CA LYS A 11 7.90 8.68 0.03
C LYS A 11 7.70 7.34 -0.70
N SER A 12 7.66 6.22 0.02
CA SER A 12 7.46 4.89 -0.56
C SER A 12 6.04 4.76 -1.15
N THR A 13 5.02 5.23 -0.42
CA THR A 13 3.65 5.28 -0.92
C THR A 13 3.57 6.14 -2.18
N PHE A 14 4.19 7.32 -2.16
CA PHE A 14 4.20 8.21 -3.32
C PHE A 14 4.89 7.59 -4.55
N GLN A 15 5.94 6.79 -4.35
CA GLN A 15 6.56 6.03 -5.43
C GLN A 15 5.62 4.96 -6.00
N ILE A 16 4.93 4.20 -5.15
CA ILE A 16 3.92 3.21 -5.56
C ILE A 16 2.78 3.87 -6.34
N GLN A 17 2.33 5.05 -5.92
CA GLN A 17 1.30 5.78 -6.64
C GLN A 17 1.73 6.24 -8.02
N LYS A 18 2.95 6.79 -8.16
CA LYS A 18 3.50 7.17 -9.47
C LYS A 18 3.65 5.97 -10.39
N TYR A 19 4.02 4.83 -9.83
CA TYR A 19 4.10 3.57 -10.55
C TYR A 19 2.73 3.12 -11.07
N GLY A 20 1.73 3.05 -10.18
CA GLY A 20 0.36 2.67 -10.53
C GLY A 20 -0.26 3.63 -11.55
N ALA A 21 -0.03 4.94 -11.42
CA ALA A 21 -0.47 5.93 -12.40
C ALA A 21 0.16 5.69 -13.78
N SER A 22 1.44 5.29 -13.83
CA SER A 22 2.13 4.98 -15.09
C SER A 22 1.52 3.76 -15.78
N ILE A 23 1.20 2.71 -15.01
CA ILE A 23 0.46 1.53 -15.49
C ILE A 23 -0.91 1.94 -16.04
N MET A 24 -1.67 2.73 -15.27
CA MET A 24 -3.01 3.18 -15.66
C MET A 24 -3.00 3.97 -16.97
N ILE A 25 -2.01 4.85 -17.17
CA ILE A 25 -1.90 5.66 -18.39
C ILE A 25 -1.60 4.78 -19.61
N GLN A 26 -0.67 3.83 -19.49
CA GLN A 26 -0.26 2.97 -20.60
C GLN A 26 -1.30 1.90 -20.94
N SER A 27 -2.08 1.47 -19.96
CA SER A 27 -3.08 0.42 -20.12
C SER A 27 -4.47 0.93 -20.54
N ARG A 28 -4.60 2.21 -20.93
CA ARG A 28 -5.88 2.79 -21.34
C ARG A 28 -6.49 2.00 -22.51
N GLY A 29 -7.69 1.48 -22.30
CA GLY A 29 -8.42 0.70 -23.31
C GLY A 29 -8.02 -0.77 -23.39
N VAL A 30 -7.07 -1.24 -22.55
CA VAL A 30 -6.68 -2.64 -22.47
C VAL A 30 -7.59 -3.38 -21.49
N GLN A 31 -8.26 -4.42 -21.96
CA GLN A 31 -9.03 -5.33 -21.11
C GLN A 31 -8.13 -6.46 -20.62
N ASN A 32 -7.58 -6.30 -19.42
CA ASN A 32 -6.74 -7.31 -18.78
C ASN A 32 -7.04 -7.37 -17.27
N SER A 33 -7.27 -8.58 -16.75
CA SER A 33 -7.65 -8.80 -15.35
C SER A 33 -6.60 -8.29 -14.36
N VAL A 34 -5.31 -8.54 -14.62
CA VAL A 34 -4.20 -8.10 -13.77
C VAL A 34 -4.13 -6.58 -13.72
N ILE A 35 -4.29 -5.92 -14.87
CA ILE A 35 -4.30 -4.46 -14.97
C ILE A 35 -5.48 -3.88 -14.19
N ASN A 36 -6.68 -4.43 -14.38
CA ASN A 36 -7.88 -3.98 -13.67
C ASN A 36 -7.70 -4.10 -12.15
N GLU A 37 -7.10 -5.19 -11.70
CA GLU A 37 -6.88 -5.45 -10.28
C GLU A 37 -5.75 -4.58 -9.69
N LEU A 38 -4.68 -4.32 -10.46
CA LEU A 38 -3.64 -3.34 -10.10
C LEU A 38 -4.21 -1.93 -9.98
N ASN A 39 -5.05 -1.52 -10.92
CA ASN A 39 -5.71 -0.22 -10.91
C ASN A 39 -6.65 -0.08 -9.70
N ALA A 40 -7.40 -1.14 -9.36
CA ALA A 40 -8.22 -1.16 -8.14
C ALA A 40 -7.36 -1.01 -6.87
N CYS A 41 -6.26 -1.77 -6.76
CA CYS A 41 -5.33 -1.62 -5.63
C CYS A 41 -4.76 -0.20 -5.54
N TRP A 42 -4.37 0.37 -6.67
CA TRP A 42 -3.82 1.72 -6.76
C TRP A 42 -4.83 2.79 -6.33
N LEU A 43 -6.10 2.66 -6.74
CA LEU A 43 -7.18 3.54 -6.30
C LEU A 43 -7.41 3.46 -4.80
N ASP A 44 -7.46 2.25 -4.23
CA ASP A 44 -7.62 2.05 -2.79
C ASP A 44 -6.44 2.62 -1.99
N ILE A 45 -5.19 2.37 -2.43
CA ILE A 45 -3.98 2.95 -1.82
C ILE A 45 -4.06 4.47 -1.84
N THR A 46 -4.52 5.04 -2.95
CA THR A 46 -4.59 6.49 -3.14
C THR A 46 -5.67 7.14 -2.31
N SER A 47 -6.87 6.55 -2.25
CA SER A 47 -7.93 7.03 -1.35
C SER A 47 -7.44 6.98 0.10
N VAL A 48 -6.89 5.85 0.56
CA VAL A 48 -6.37 5.77 1.94
C VAL A 48 -5.31 6.83 2.19
N MET A 49 -4.37 7.06 1.27
CA MET A 49 -3.33 8.08 1.47
C MET A 49 -3.90 9.50 1.59
N ILE A 50 -4.89 9.85 0.77
CA ILE A 50 -5.51 11.18 0.74
C ILE A 50 -6.37 11.39 1.99
N ASP A 51 -7.18 10.39 2.34
CA ASP A 51 -8.17 10.47 3.42
C ASP A 51 -7.57 10.18 4.81
N TYR A 52 -6.30 9.77 4.87
CA TYR A 52 -5.63 9.48 6.13
C TYR A 52 -5.33 10.75 6.90
N HIS A 53 -6.28 11.13 7.75
CA HIS A 53 -6.07 12.02 8.88
C HIS A 53 -5.70 11.19 10.11
N GLU A 54 -4.97 11.80 11.04
CA GLU A 54 -4.52 11.14 12.27
C GLU A 54 -5.74 10.62 13.05
N GLN A 55 -6.08 9.34 12.88
CA GLN A 55 -7.23 8.74 13.56
C GLN A 55 -6.92 8.72 15.06
N GLU A 56 -7.71 9.37 15.90
CA GLU A 56 -7.42 9.42 17.34
C GLU A 56 -7.50 8.04 18.02
N ILE A 57 -8.33 7.15 17.47
CA ILE A 57 -8.60 5.83 18.04
C ILE A 57 -7.61 4.80 17.49
N LEU A 58 -6.79 4.23 18.38
CA LEU A 58 -5.78 3.22 18.04
C LEU A 58 -6.35 2.00 17.29
N LYS A 59 -7.56 1.56 17.63
CA LYS A 59 -8.23 0.44 16.95
C LYS A 59 -8.50 0.75 15.48
N ASP A 60 -8.90 1.97 15.17
CA ASP A 60 -9.20 2.38 13.79
C ASP A 60 -7.92 2.68 13.01
N GLN A 61 -6.89 3.21 13.67
CA GLN A 61 -5.53 3.27 13.09
C GLN A 61 -5.05 1.88 12.63
N ILE A 62 -5.23 0.84 13.46
CA ILE A 62 -4.84 -0.53 13.12
C ILE A 62 -5.60 -1.02 11.89
N LYS A 63 -6.94 -0.87 11.87
CA LYS A 63 -7.75 -1.31 10.72
C LYS A 63 -7.34 -0.64 9.42
N VAL A 64 -7.11 0.67 9.46
CA VAL A 64 -6.69 1.43 8.26
C VAL A 64 -5.32 0.95 7.79
N LEU A 65 -4.37 0.77 8.71
CA LEU A 65 -3.03 0.29 8.39
C LEU A 65 -3.05 -1.15 7.83
N GLU A 66 -3.90 -2.03 8.37
CA GLU A 66 -4.08 -3.40 7.86
C GLU A 66 -4.66 -3.39 6.43
N ARG A 67 -5.72 -2.61 6.17
CA ARG A 67 -6.28 -2.46 4.83
C ARG A 67 -5.27 -1.89 3.85
N PHE A 68 -4.52 -0.87 4.27
CA PHE A 68 -3.46 -0.28 3.46
C PHE A 68 -2.36 -1.31 3.13
N SER A 69 -1.88 -2.04 4.14
CA SER A 69 -0.86 -3.09 4.00
C SER A 69 -1.31 -4.18 3.04
N TRP A 70 -2.57 -4.59 3.12
CA TRP A 70 -3.16 -5.58 2.22
C TRP A 70 -3.11 -5.12 0.76
N ASN A 71 -3.52 -3.88 0.49
CA ASN A 71 -3.50 -3.35 -0.88
C ASN A 71 -2.08 -3.21 -1.42
N ILE A 72 -1.11 -2.84 -0.58
CA ILE A 72 0.31 -2.81 -0.96
C ILE A 72 0.83 -4.22 -1.27
N ALA A 73 0.47 -5.22 -0.45
CA ALA A 73 0.86 -6.61 -0.69
C ALA A 73 0.29 -7.14 -2.01
N LYS A 74 -0.99 -6.87 -2.25
CA LYS A 74 -1.68 -7.26 -3.48
C LYS A 74 -1.09 -6.57 -4.71
N PHE A 75 -0.85 -5.27 -4.62
CA PHE A 75 -0.13 -4.53 -5.67
C PHE A 75 1.23 -5.14 -5.96
N THR A 76 2.03 -5.40 -4.92
CA THR A 76 3.36 -6.02 -5.02
C THR A 76 3.31 -7.38 -5.73
N ALA A 77 2.33 -8.22 -5.38
CA ALA A 77 2.16 -9.55 -5.95
C ALA A 77 1.74 -9.54 -7.42
N LEU A 78 1.06 -8.49 -7.88
CA LEU A 78 0.55 -8.37 -9.25
C LEU A 78 1.56 -7.75 -10.23
N ILE A 79 2.54 -6.96 -9.75
CA ILE A 79 3.55 -6.32 -10.60
C ILE A 79 4.27 -7.31 -11.54
N PRO A 80 4.74 -8.50 -11.08
CA PRO A 80 5.43 -9.44 -11.95
C PRO A 80 4.56 -9.99 -13.09
N HIS A 81 3.23 -9.90 -12.96
CA HIS A 81 2.25 -10.37 -13.94
C HIS A 81 1.78 -9.27 -14.89
N LEU A 82 2.37 -8.08 -14.82
CA LEU A 82 2.12 -7.03 -15.80
C LEU A 82 2.42 -7.54 -17.21
N PRO A 83 1.54 -7.28 -18.19
CA PRO A 83 1.82 -7.55 -19.59
C PRO A 83 3.14 -6.92 -20.08
N GLU A 84 3.78 -7.54 -21.06
CA GLU A 84 5.12 -7.12 -21.53
C GLU A 84 5.09 -5.84 -22.38
N ASP A 85 3.93 -5.49 -22.93
CA ASP A 85 3.68 -4.23 -23.63
C ASP A 85 3.60 -3.01 -22.69
N ILE A 86 3.48 -3.24 -21.37
CA ILE A 86 3.48 -2.18 -20.36
C ILE A 86 4.92 -1.95 -19.88
N VAL A 87 5.50 -0.82 -20.30
CA VAL A 87 6.89 -0.44 -20.01
C VAL A 87 6.92 0.59 -18.88
N VAL A 88 7.32 0.16 -17.70
CA VAL A 88 7.27 0.96 -16.47
C VAL A 88 8.66 1.19 -15.88
N PHE A 89 8.82 2.32 -15.19
CA PHE A 89 10.04 2.67 -14.47
C PHE A 89 9.74 2.93 -12.98
N PRO A 90 10.50 2.31 -12.05
CA PRO A 90 11.58 1.36 -12.27
C PRO A 90 11.12 0.00 -12.87
N PRO A 91 12.03 -0.89 -13.31
CA PRO A 91 11.65 -2.21 -13.82
C PRO A 91 10.78 -3.01 -12.82
N LYS A 92 9.97 -3.95 -13.34
CA LYS A 92 9.00 -4.73 -12.55
C LYS A 92 9.65 -5.38 -11.33
N GLU A 93 10.85 -5.94 -11.50
CA GLU A 93 11.61 -6.61 -10.45
C GLU A 93 12.06 -5.65 -9.34
N GLU A 94 12.54 -4.47 -9.74
CA GLU A 94 12.99 -3.46 -8.79
C GLU A 94 11.81 -2.89 -8.00
N MET A 95 10.71 -2.58 -8.68
CA MET A 95 9.51 -2.09 -8.01
C MET A 95 8.93 -3.14 -7.06
N SER A 96 8.91 -4.42 -7.47
CA SER A 96 8.48 -5.54 -6.63
C SER A 96 9.34 -5.65 -5.37
N LYS A 97 10.67 -5.52 -5.49
CA LYS A 97 11.58 -5.53 -4.34
C LYS A 97 11.32 -4.35 -3.40
N GLN A 98 11.21 -3.13 -3.93
CA GLN A 98 10.98 -1.93 -3.13
C GLN A 98 9.64 -1.98 -2.39
N SER A 99 8.58 -2.37 -3.09
CA SER A 99 7.23 -2.51 -2.51
C SER A 99 7.13 -3.63 -1.49
N ASN A 100 7.84 -4.76 -1.68
CA ASN A 100 7.93 -5.82 -0.69
C ASN A 100 8.65 -5.37 0.61
N VAL A 101 9.78 -4.65 0.48
CA VAL A 101 10.45 -4.05 1.65
C VAL A 101 9.52 -3.11 2.40
N PHE A 102 8.74 -2.31 1.68
CA PHE A 102 7.78 -1.40 2.28
C PHE A 102 6.63 -2.15 2.97
N TYR A 103 6.09 -3.19 2.35
CA TYR A 103 5.09 -4.08 2.97
C TYR A 103 5.55 -4.63 4.32
N PHE A 104 6.78 -5.12 4.43
CA PHE A 104 7.30 -5.60 5.72
C PHE A 104 7.40 -4.50 6.79
N LYS A 105 7.69 -3.26 6.40
CA LYS A 105 7.67 -2.12 7.33
C LYS A 105 6.26 -1.86 7.84
N LEU A 106 5.27 -1.89 6.95
CA LEU A 106 3.86 -1.73 7.32
C LEU A 106 3.41 -2.85 8.27
N MET A 107 3.74 -4.10 7.98
CA MET A 107 3.40 -5.25 8.84
C MET A 107 4.04 -5.16 10.22
N ARG A 108 5.28 -4.68 10.31
CA ARG A 108 5.93 -4.42 11.60
C ARG A 108 5.16 -3.38 12.41
N GLU A 109 4.72 -2.31 11.77
CA GLU A 109 3.95 -1.26 12.42
C GLU A 109 2.55 -1.74 12.84
N CYS A 110 1.88 -2.55 12.00
CA CYS A 110 0.64 -3.26 12.38
C CYS A 110 0.85 -4.08 13.65
N SER A 111 1.88 -4.94 13.67
CA SER A 111 2.18 -5.78 14.82
C SER A 111 2.46 -4.95 16.08
N ARG A 112 3.19 -3.84 15.94
CA ARG A 112 3.52 -2.94 17.05
C ARG A 112 2.25 -2.31 17.65
N LYS A 113 1.38 -1.74 16.82
CA LYS A 113 0.13 -1.12 17.27
C LYS A 113 -0.85 -2.16 17.85
N SER A 114 -0.95 -3.33 17.23
CA SER A 114 -1.78 -4.43 17.75
C SER A 114 -1.27 -4.95 19.09
N GLY A 115 0.05 -5.03 19.29
CA GLY A 115 0.65 -5.33 20.59
C GLY A 115 0.33 -4.27 21.65
N GLN A 116 0.47 -2.99 21.30
CA GLN A 116 0.10 -1.88 22.18
C GLN A 116 -1.39 -1.91 22.57
N PHE A 117 -2.28 -2.16 21.60
CA PHE A 117 -3.72 -2.25 21.85
C PHE A 117 -4.06 -3.41 22.80
N LYS A 118 -3.43 -4.59 22.63
CA LYS A 118 -3.60 -5.73 23.53
C LYS A 118 -3.12 -5.42 24.94
N TYR A 119 -1.98 -4.74 25.07
CA TYR A 119 -1.44 -4.33 26.37
C TYR A 119 -2.37 -3.36 27.10
N LEU A 120 -2.86 -2.33 26.40
CA LEU A 120 -3.80 -1.36 26.99
C LEU A 120 -5.09 -2.03 27.48
N LYS A 121 -5.61 -3.00 26.74
CA LYS A 121 -6.77 -3.80 27.15
C LYS A 121 -6.58 -4.68 28.39
N GLN A 122 -5.33 -4.93 28.81
CA GLN A 122 -5.04 -5.66 30.04
C GLN A 122 -4.95 -4.73 31.27
N LEU A 123 -4.88 -3.42 31.03
CA LEU A 123 -4.82 -2.39 32.07
C LEU A 123 -6.21 -1.81 32.42
N ASP A 124 -7.19 -2.00 31.52
CA ASP A 124 -8.62 -1.72 31.73
C ASP A 124 -9.32 -2.91 32.41
#